data_AF-A0A1Y1VE95-F1
#
_entry.id   AF-A0A1Y1VE95-F1
#
_cell.length_a   1.000
_cell.length_b   1.000
_cell.length_c   1.000
_cell.angle_alpha   90.00
_cell.angle_beta   90.00
_cell.angle_gamma   90.00
#
_symmetry.space_group_name_H-M   'P 1'
#
loop_
_entity.id
_entity.type
_entity.pdbx_description
1 polymer ?
#
loop_
_entity_poly.entity_id
_entity_poly.type
_entity_poly.pdbx_seq_one_letter_code
_entity_poly.pdbx_strand_id
1 'polypeptide(L)'
;MKVNRSYSQKSIFNDILQKYTDLIKKLFDSMEVLSQGNKPEPSIQTTIQDIIEIDKCLQIALNGLEEHQYLQKKIESAQKTSEIYNVALLSLIRKLKSAEEELENVLSNAKIKLKTLKDANQNKLDYKELVSYSQRIATYTSAPPNWKDTDGFYNIPNRPPIPEESMFRLSALYQNNGTTTEDTLNDVENADNNMIEDAKVNIGYHLSLDPLPEDVQESFLDLDLDDL
;
A
#
# COMPACT_ATOMS: atom_id res chain seq x y z
N MET A 1 -2.36 15.17 -34.52
CA MET A 1 -1.83 16.32 -35.29
C MET A 1 -0.54 16.78 -34.63
N LYS A 2 0.61 16.32 -35.14
CA LYS A 2 1.92 16.78 -34.65
C LYS A 2 2.16 18.15 -35.27
N VAL A 3 1.95 19.18 -34.47
CA VAL A 3 2.25 20.57 -34.82
C VAL A 3 3.68 20.60 -35.33
N ASN A 4 3.87 21.02 -36.58
CA ASN A 4 5.16 21.44 -37.13
C ASN A 4 5.72 22.45 -36.14
N ARG A 5 6.58 21.98 -35.24
CA ARG A 5 7.32 22.80 -34.30
C ARG A 5 8.29 23.57 -35.17
N SER A 6 7.83 24.73 -35.61
CA SER A 6 8.50 25.75 -36.39
C SER A 6 10.00 25.68 -36.15
N TYR A 7 10.79 25.77 -37.23
CA TYR A 7 12.19 26.18 -37.19
C TYR A 7 12.45 26.99 -35.92
N SER A 8 13.18 26.40 -34.96
CA SER A 8 13.32 26.99 -33.63
C SER A 8 13.74 28.45 -33.79
N GLN A 9 13.16 29.39 -33.04
CA GLN A 9 13.64 30.79 -33.06
C GLN A 9 15.17 30.85 -32.85
N LYS A 10 15.72 29.87 -32.12
CA LYS A 10 17.17 29.64 -31.98
C LYS A 10 17.87 29.29 -33.29
N SER A 11 17.27 28.44 -34.14
CA SER A 11 17.78 28.11 -35.48
C SER A 11 17.79 29.33 -36.39
N ILE A 12 16.69 30.10 -36.41
CA ILE A 12 16.58 31.31 -37.23
C ILE A 12 17.61 32.36 -36.77
N PHE A 13 17.77 32.53 -35.46
CA PHE A 13 18.77 33.43 -34.90
C PHE A 13 20.20 32.99 -35.23
N ASN A 14 20.49 31.69 -35.14
CA ASN A 14 21.80 31.14 -35.48
C ASN A 14 22.14 31.32 -36.97
N ASP A 15 21.17 31.13 -37.87
CA ASP A 15 21.34 31.35 -39.30
C ASP A 15 21.64 32.83 -39.62
N ILE A 16 21.01 33.77 -38.90
CA ILE A 16 21.28 35.21 -39.03
C ILE A 16 22.70 35.55 -38.55
N LEU A 17 23.12 35.00 -37.42
CA LEU A 17 24.48 35.19 -36.89
C LEU A 17 25.55 34.61 -37.82
N GLN A 18 25.30 33.46 -38.42
CA GLN A 18 26.22 32.86 -39.38
C GLN A 18 26.37 33.73 -40.64
N LYS A 19 25.25 34.24 -41.18
CA LYS A 19 25.26 35.18 -42.31
C LYS A 19 25.98 36.49 -41.99
N TYR A 20 25.77 37.03 -40.78
CA TYR A 20 26.47 38.23 -40.30
C TYR A 20 27.99 37.99 -40.23
N THR A 21 28.40 36.85 -39.69
CA THR A 21 29.81 36.45 -39.59
C THR A 21 30.46 36.30 -40.97
N ASP A 22 29.75 35.70 -41.92
CA ASP A 22 30.25 35.50 -43.29
C ASP A 22 30.37 36.83 -44.05
N LEU A 23 29.48 37.79 -43.81
CA LEU A 23 29.58 39.14 -44.38
C LEU A 23 30.72 39.95 -43.79
N ILE A 24 30.99 39.82 -42.49
CA ILE A 24 32.16 40.44 -41.86
C ILE A 24 33.46 39.91 -42.48
N LYS A 25 33.57 38.58 -42.66
CA LYS A 25 34.73 37.97 -43.33
C LYS A 25 34.92 38.54 -44.74
N LYS A 26 33.85 38.59 -45.53
CA LYS A 26 33.85 39.19 -46.87
C LYS A 26 34.26 40.67 -46.88
N LEU A 27 33.85 41.44 -45.87
CA LEU A 27 34.25 42.84 -45.73
C LEU A 27 35.77 42.94 -45.50
N PHE A 28 36.31 42.17 -44.56
CA PHE A 28 37.75 42.15 -44.28
C PHE A 28 38.55 41.72 -45.51
N ASP A 29 38.12 40.66 -46.20
CA ASP A 29 38.75 40.19 -47.45
C ASP A 29 38.73 41.29 -48.53
N SER A 30 37.61 42.02 -48.67
CA SER A 30 37.48 43.11 -49.64
C SER A 30 38.35 44.33 -49.32
N MET A 31 38.57 44.62 -48.03
CA MET A 31 39.48 45.68 -47.58
C MET A 31 40.95 45.30 -47.79
N GLU A 32 41.30 44.03 -47.60
CA GLU A 32 42.65 43.51 -47.86
C GLU A 32 43.00 43.61 -49.34
N VAL A 33 42.07 43.26 -50.23
CA VAL A 33 42.23 43.39 -51.69
C VAL A 33 42.37 44.86 -52.11
N LEU A 34 41.63 45.77 -51.48
CA LEU A 34 41.76 47.22 -51.72
C LEU A 34 43.13 47.75 -51.28
N SER A 35 43.64 47.29 -50.13
CA SER A 35 44.98 47.65 -49.63
C SER A 35 46.10 47.20 -50.56
N GLN A 36 45.88 46.15 -51.35
CA GLN A 36 46.84 45.63 -52.34
C GLN A 36 46.76 46.37 -53.69
N GLY A 37 45.93 47.42 -53.81
CA GLY A 37 45.84 48.27 -55.01
C GLY A 37 44.88 47.77 -56.09
N ASN A 38 44.15 46.67 -55.84
CA ASN A 38 43.12 46.16 -56.73
C ASN A 38 41.74 46.71 -56.35
N LYS A 39 40.86 46.98 -57.33
CA LYS A 39 39.46 47.29 -57.05
C LYS A 39 38.73 46.00 -56.67
N PRO A 40 38.22 45.85 -55.43
CA PRO A 40 37.45 44.68 -55.07
C PRO A 40 36.10 44.66 -55.81
N GLU A 41 35.78 43.53 -56.44
CA GLU A 41 34.40 43.10 -56.69
C GLU A 41 34.01 42.25 -55.47
N PRO A 42 33.05 42.63 -54.61
CA PRO A 42 32.03 43.69 -54.66
C PRO A 42 32.46 45.04 -54.05
N SER A 43 31.66 46.09 -54.30
CA SER A 43 31.83 47.40 -53.68
C SER A 43 31.73 47.29 -52.15
N ILE A 44 32.73 47.78 -51.42
CA ILE A 44 32.72 47.82 -49.95
C ILE A 44 31.44 48.49 -49.42
N GLN A 45 30.89 49.45 -50.17
CA GLN A 45 29.64 50.12 -49.82
C GLN A 45 28.42 49.20 -49.88
N THR A 46 28.36 48.25 -50.81
CA THR A 46 27.25 47.27 -50.89
C THR A 46 27.33 46.28 -49.73
N THR A 47 28.54 45.81 -49.38
CA THR A 47 28.73 44.91 -48.23
C THR A 47 28.37 45.59 -46.90
N ILE A 48 28.66 46.89 -46.75
CA ILE A 48 28.25 47.67 -45.57
C ILE A 48 26.71 47.81 -45.51
N GLN A 49 26.05 48.04 -46.65
CA GLN A 49 24.59 48.11 -46.70
C GLN A 49 23.94 46.77 -46.33
N ASP A 50 24.48 45.65 -46.82
CA ASP A 50 24.02 44.30 -46.48
C ASP A 50 24.17 44.01 -44.97
N ILE A 51 25.27 44.46 -44.35
CA ILE A 51 25.48 44.34 -42.90
C ILE A 51 24.43 45.13 -42.11
N ILE A 52 24.10 46.35 -42.55
CA ILE A 52 23.08 47.19 -41.90
C ILE A 52 21.69 46.55 -42.02
N GLU A 53 21.39 45.93 -43.16
CA GLU A 53 20.12 45.22 -43.37
C GLU A 53 19.99 43.99 -42.47
N ILE A 54 21.07 43.21 -42.33
CA ILE A 54 21.10 42.06 -41.41
C ILE A 54 21.03 42.51 -39.95
N ASP A 55 21.68 43.61 -39.57
CA ASP A 55 21.59 44.15 -38.21
C ASP A 55 20.15 44.55 -37.87
N LYS A 56 19.44 45.19 -38.80
CA LYS A 56 18.00 45.48 -38.65
C LYS A 56 17.18 44.19 -38.51
N CYS A 57 17.48 43.17 -39.31
CA CYS A 57 16.82 41.86 -39.21
C CYS A 57 17.08 41.20 -37.84
N LEU A 58 18.30 41.31 -37.31
CA LEU A 58 18.69 40.80 -36.00
C LEU A 58 17.94 41.53 -34.87
N GLN A 59 17.80 42.85 -34.95
CA GLN A 59 17.01 43.63 -33.98
C GLN A 59 15.55 43.20 -33.96
N ILE A 60 14.93 42.98 -35.13
CA ILE A 60 13.55 42.48 -35.22
C ILE A 60 13.44 41.08 -34.60
N ALA A 61 14.40 40.19 -34.89
CA ALA A 61 14.42 38.84 -34.32
C ALA A 61 14.63 38.86 -32.80
N LEU A 62 15.44 39.78 -32.28
CA LEU A 62 15.68 39.96 -30.84
C LEU A 62 14.40 40.40 -30.11
N ASN A 63 13.70 41.40 -30.65
CA ASN A 63 12.43 41.86 -30.08
C ASN A 63 11.39 40.73 -30.05
N GLY A 64 11.28 39.95 -31.13
CA GLY A 64 10.40 38.78 -31.18
C GLY A 64 10.80 37.66 -30.20
N LEU A 65 12.10 37.52 -29.90
CA LEU A 65 12.57 36.58 -28.90
C LEU A 65 12.22 37.04 -27.47
N GLU A 66 12.32 38.33 -27.19
CA GLU A 66 11.97 38.91 -25.89
C GLU A 66 10.47 38.72 -25.59
N GLU A 67 9.59 39.01 -26.55
CA GLU A 67 8.16 38.76 -26.43
C GLU A 67 7.86 37.28 -26.18
N HIS A 68 8.52 36.38 -26.92
CA HIS A 68 8.35 34.94 -26.73
C HIS A 68 8.83 34.50 -25.33
N GLN A 69 9.96 35.02 -24.84
CA GLN A 69 10.44 34.72 -23.50
C GLN A 69 9.47 35.22 -22.42
N TYR A 70 8.88 36.41 -22.60
CA TYR A 70 7.87 36.93 -21.70
C TYR A 70 6.62 36.04 -21.65
N LEU A 71 6.09 35.64 -22.81
CA LEU A 71 4.97 34.71 -22.89
C LEU A 71 5.31 33.35 -22.29
N GLN A 72 6.51 32.84 -22.54
CA GLN A 72 6.97 31.56 -21.99
C GLN A 72 7.01 31.59 -20.46
N LYS A 73 7.52 32.66 -19.85
CA LYS A 73 7.48 32.85 -18.39
C LYS A 73 6.05 32.87 -17.86
N LYS A 74 5.13 33.52 -18.58
CA LYS A 74 3.72 33.54 -18.21
C LYS A 74 3.09 32.14 -18.28
N ILE A 75 3.39 31.37 -19.33
CA ILE A 75 2.95 29.98 -19.49
C ILE A 75 3.48 29.12 -18.34
N GLU A 76 4.77 29.22 -18.03
CA GLU A 76 5.40 28.49 -16.94
C GLU A 76 4.77 28.83 -15.58
N SER A 77 4.49 30.11 -15.32
CA SER A 77 3.79 30.51 -14.11
C SER A 77 2.38 29.91 -14.02
N ALA A 78 1.63 29.88 -15.13
CA ALA A 78 0.31 29.28 -15.18
C ALA A 78 0.37 27.75 -15.00
N GLN A 79 1.35 27.08 -15.60
CA GLN A 79 1.58 25.65 -15.43
C GLN A 79 1.85 25.31 -13.97
N LYS A 80 2.74 26.07 -13.31
CA LYS A 80 3.02 25.90 -11.88
C LYS A 80 1.78 26.07 -11.02
N THR A 81 0.92 27.06 -11.32
CA THR A 81 -0.35 27.20 -10.58
C THR A 81 -1.30 26.02 -10.82
N SER A 82 -1.37 25.50 -12.05
CA SER A 82 -2.17 24.32 -12.38
C SER A 82 -1.69 23.08 -11.62
N GLU A 83 -0.38 22.88 -11.53
CA GLU A 83 0.22 21.79 -10.76
C GLU A 83 -0.13 21.87 -9.27
N ILE A 84 -0.06 23.06 -8.67
CA ILE A 84 -0.45 23.29 -7.27
C ILE A 84 -1.92 22.90 -7.06
N TYR A 85 -2.81 23.31 -7.97
CA TYR A 85 -4.23 22.94 -7.88
C TYR A 85 -4.44 21.43 -8.06
N ASN A 86 -3.71 20.77 -8.94
CA ASN A 86 -3.79 19.32 -9.12
C ASN A 86 -3.35 18.57 -7.86
N VAL A 87 -2.26 19.00 -7.21
CA VAL A 87 -1.81 18.42 -5.94
C VAL A 87 -2.87 18.60 -4.86
N ALA A 88 -3.45 19.80 -4.75
CA ALA A 88 -4.53 20.08 -3.80
C ALA A 88 -5.76 19.19 -4.07
N LEU A 89 -6.17 19.05 -5.33
CA LEU A 89 -7.28 18.21 -5.75
C LEU A 89 -7.05 16.74 -5.39
N LEU A 90 -5.88 16.20 -5.70
CA LEU A 90 -5.53 14.81 -5.35
C LEU A 90 -5.52 14.60 -3.84
N SER A 91 -5.05 15.58 -3.07
CA SER A 91 -5.11 15.52 -1.60
C SER A 91 -6.55 15.47 -1.08
N LEU A 92 -7.46 16.23 -1.70
CA LEU A 92 -8.87 16.26 -1.34
C LEU A 92 -9.56 14.94 -1.69
N ILE A 93 -9.28 14.39 -2.87
CA ILE A 93 -9.81 13.07 -3.28
C ILE A 93 -9.35 11.98 -2.31
N ARG A 94 -8.07 11.98 -1.89
CA ARG A 94 -7.56 11.02 -0.90
C ARG A 94 -8.28 11.15 0.45
N LYS A 95 -8.47 12.38 0.93
CA LYS A 95 -9.22 12.62 2.18
C LYS A 95 -10.66 12.15 2.08
N LEU A 96 -11.32 12.40 0.94
CA LEU A 96 -12.70 11.98 0.71
C LEU A 96 -12.80 10.44 0.71
N LYS A 97 -11.90 9.76 0.00
CA LYS A 97 -11.85 8.29 -0.04
C LYS A 97 -11.60 7.70 1.35
N SER A 98 -10.69 8.29 2.12
CA SER A 98 -10.43 7.85 3.51
C SER A 98 -11.66 8.01 4.40
N ALA A 99 -12.39 9.12 4.26
CA ALA A 99 -13.61 9.34 5.03
C ALA A 99 -14.75 8.39 4.61
N GLU A 100 -14.85 8.07 3.31
CA GLU A 100 -15.79 7.06 2.79
C GLU A 100 -15.51 5.69 3.40
N GLU A 101 -14.25 5.25 3.40
CA GLU A 101 -13.84 3.97 3.99
C GLU A 101 -14.09 3.92 5.50
N GLU A 102 -13.83 5.01 6.22
CA GLU A 102 -14.14 5.10 7.65
C GLU A 102 -15.65 4.96 7.91
N LEU A 103 -16.48 5.63 7.12
CA LEU A 103 -17.94 5.53 7.24
C LEU A 103 -18.45 4.12 6.91
N GLU A 104 -17.88 3.47 5.90
CA GLU A 104 -18.22 2.09 5.56
C GLU A 104 -17.86 1.12 6.69
N ASN A 105 -16.70 1.31 7.32
CA ASN A 105 -16.28 0.55 8.50
C ASN A 105 -17.21 0.78 9.70
N VAL A 106 -17.63 2.02 9.95
CA VAL A 106 -18.61 2.33 11.01
C VAL A 106 -19.95 1.65 10.72
N LEU A 107 -20.41 1.70 9.46
CA LEU A 107 -21.66 1.09 9.04
C LEU A 107 -21.62 -0.45 9.15
N SER A 108 -20.54 -1.08 8.73
CA SER A 108 -20.36 -2.53 8.82
C SER A 108 -20.34 -2.99 10.29
N ASN A 109 -19.59 -2.28 11.14
CA ASN A 109 -19.56 -2.51 12.58
C ASN A 109 -20.94 -2.33 13.23
N ALA A 110 -21.68 -1.29 12.84
CA ALA A 110 -23.03 -1.06 13.34
C ALA A 110 -23.98 -2.20 12.94
N LYS A 111 -23.88 -2.71 11.70
CA LYS A 111 -24.66 -3.88 11.24
C LYS A 111 -24.33 -5.14 12.03
N ILE A 112 -23.05 -5.41 12.30
CA ILE A 112 -22.61 -6.54 13.12
C ILE A 112 -23.18 -6.42 14.54
N LYS A 113 -23.03 -5.24 15.18
CA LYS A 113 -23.58 -4.98 16.52
C LYS A 113 -25.09 -5.18 16.59
N LEU A 114 -25.82 -4.75 15.56
CA LEU A 114 -27.27 -4.94 15.47
C LEU A 114 -27.61 -6.44 15.37
N LYS A 115 -26.87 -7.20 14.55
CA LYS A 115 -27.05 -8.65 14.45
C LYS A 115 -26.80 -9.34 15.78
N THR A 116 -25.67 -9.05 16.45
CA THR A 116 -25.36 -9.64 17.76
C THR A 116 -26.41 -9.28 18.82
N LEU A 117 -26.96 -8.06 18.78
CA LEU A 117 -28.02 -7.65 19.69
C LEU A 117 -29.31 -8.44 19.43
N LYS A 118 -29.69 -8.64 18.16
CA LYS A 118 -30.83 -9.48 17.80
C LYS A 118 -30.65 -10.92 18.27
N ASP A 119 -29.47 -11.50 18.04
CA ASP A 119 -29.14 -12.86 18.46
C ASP A 119 -29.15 -12.99 19.99
N ALA A 120 -28.63 -11.98 20.72
CA ALA A 120 -28.66 -11.94 22.19
C ALA A 120 -30.09 -11.77 22.74
N ASN A 121 -30.95 -11.00 22.07
CA ASN A 121 -32.36 -10.86 22.45
C ASN A 121 -33.14 -12.16 22.22
N GLN A 122 -32.83 -12.92 21.17
CA GLN A 122 -33.42 -14.24 20.93
C GLN A 122 -32.94 -15.25 21.98
N ASN A 123 -31.64 -15.25 22.27
CA ASN A 123 -31.02 -16.12 23.27
C ASN A 123 -30.93 -15.41 24.63
N LYS A 124 -32.08 -15.02 25.18
CA LYS A 124 -32.12 -14.37 26.50
C LYS A 124 -31.67 -15.36 27.58
N LEU A 125 -30.42 -15.22 28.03
CA LEU A 125 -29.83 -15.98 29.13
C LEU A 125 -30.46 -15.57 30.46
N ASP A 126 -30.75 -16.54 31.32
CA ASP A 126 -31.14 -16.25 32.71
C ASP A 126 -29.92 -15.84 33.52
N TYR A 127 -30.02 -14.71 34.22
CA TYR A 127 -28.91 -14.17 35.01
C TYR A 127 -28.52 -15.12 36.15
N LYS A 128 -29.48 -15.89 36.69
CA LYS A 128 -29.22 -16.85 37.78
C LYS A 128 -28.36 -18.01 37.30
N GLU A 129 -28.62 -18.51 36.10
CA GLU A 129 -27.82 -19.58 35.49
C GLU A 129 -26.42 -19.07 35.18
N LEU A 130 -26.28 -17.85 34.63
CA LEU A 130 -24.98 -17.25 34.36
C LEU A 130 -24.15 -17.10 35.64
N VAL A 131 -24.73 -16.56 36.72
CA VAL A 131 -24.03 -16.39 38.00
C VAL A 131 -23.62 -17.73 38.61
N SER A 132 -24.52 -18.73 38.59
CA SER A 132 -24.19 -20.06 39.14
C SER A 132 -23.13 -20.78 38.31
N TYR A 133 -23.16 -20.65 36.98
CA TYR A 133 -22.12 -21.16 36.09
C TYR A 133 -20.78 -20.44 36.31
N SER A 134 -20.79 -19.11 36.41
CA SER A 134 -19.60 -18.30 36.70
C SER A 134 -18.94 -18.72 38.02
N GLN A 135 -19.74 -18.95 39.07
CA GLN A 135 -19.23 -19.43 40.35
C GLN A 135 -18.61 -20.83 40.24
N ARG A 136 -19.21 -21.71 39.41
CA ARG A 136 -18.67 -23.06 39.15
C ARG A 136 -17.32 -23.00 38.46
N ILE A 137 -17.18 -22.19 37.41
CA ILE A 137 -15.92 -22.09 36.64
C ILE A 137 -14.85 -21.25 37.35
N ALA A 138 -15.22 -20.33 38.25
CA ALA A 138 -14.27 -19.47 38.96
C ALA A 138 -13.19 -20.26 39.71
N THR A 139 -13.52 -21.48 40.18
CA THR A 139 -12.57 -22.38 40.83
C THR A 139 -11.48 -22.94 39.89
N TYR A 140 -11.68 -22.87 38.57
CA TYR A 140 -10.78 -23.43 37.55
C TYR A 140 -10.05 -22.36 36.71
N THR A 141 -10.50 -21.10 36.75
CA THR A 141 -10.02 -20.06 35.81
C THR A 141 -8.96 -19.13 36.39
N SER A 142 -8.91 -18.90 37.71
CA SER A 142 -7.80 -18.19 38.36
C SER A 142 -7.83 -18.33 39.88
N ALA A 143 -6.64 -18.41 40.49
CA ALA A 143 -6.51 -18.32 41.93
C ALA A 143 -6.88 -16.90 42.42
N PRO A 144 -7.65 -16.74 43.50
CA PRO A 144 -7.95 -15.43 44.06
C PRO A 144 -6.68 -14.63 44.42
N PRO A 145 -6.72 -13.28 44.37
CA PRO A 145 -5.60 -12.45 44.83
C PRO A 145 -5.27 -12.79 46.29
N ASN A 146 -4.02 -13.13 46.58
CA ASN A 146 -3.49 -13.64 47.87
C ASN A 146 -3.70 -15.13 48.18
N TRP A 147 -4.05 -15.97 47.20
CA TRP A 147 -4.10 -17.42 47.41
C TRP A 147 -2.71 -17.98 47.77
N LYS A 148 -2.62 -18.67 48.91
CA LYS A 148 -1.45 -19.42 49.35
C LYS A 148 -1.81 -20.89 49.46
N ASP A 149 -0.93 -21.76 48.98
CA ASP A 149 -1.09 -23.23 49.01
C ASP A 149 -1.22 -23.78 50.45
N THR A 150 -0.79 -22.99 51.45
CA THR A 150 -0.80 -23.34 52.87
C THR A 150 -2.14 -23.10 53.59
N ASP A 151 -3.07 -22.35 52.99
CA ASP A 151 -4.23 -21.84 53.74
C ASP A 151 -5.38 -22.86 53.89
N GLY A 152 -5.20 -24.08 53.40
CA GLY A 152 -6.14 -25.19 53.59
C GLY A 152 -7.53 -24.95 52.98
N PHE A 153 -8.37 -25.97 53.12
CA PHE A 153 -9.69 -26.12 52.49
C PHE A 153 -10.75 -25.04 52.81
N TYR A 154 -10.43 -24.03 53.62
CA TYR A 154 -11.38 -23.02 54.08
C TYR A 154 -11.53 -21.84 53.11
N ASN A 155 -10.55 -21.63 52.22
CA ASN A 155 -10.62 -20.66 51.13
C ASN A 155 -11.01 -21.36 49.82
N ILE A 156 -11.69 -20.65 48.93
CA ILE A 156 -12.22 -21.17 47.64
C ILE A 156 -11.12 -22.02 46.96
N PRO A 157 -11.30 -23.35 46.84
CA PRO A 157 -10.23 -24.22 46.37
C PRO A 157 -9.97 -23.95 44.90
N ASN A 158 -8.79 -23.44 44.59
CA ASN A 158 -8.30 -23.30 43.22
C ASN A 158 -7.97 -24.70 42.69
N ARG A 159 -8.62 -25.10 41.60
CA ARG A 159 -8.42 -26.37 40.91
C ARG A 159 -7.59 -26.14 39.65
N PRO A 160 -6.82 -27.14 39.19
CA PRO A 160 -6.08 -27.01 37.95
C PRO A 160 -7.04 -26.77 36.77
N PRO A 161 -6.63 -25.99 35.75
CA PRO A 161 -7.48 -25.61 34.63
C PRO A 161 -7.85 -26.80 33.73
N ILE A 162 -7.05 -27.86 33.77
CA ILE A 162 -7.31 -29.12 33.08
C ILE A 162 -7.40 -30.26 34.12
N PRO A 163 -8.24 -31.28 33.88
CA PRO A 163 -8.30 -32.43 34.76
C PRO A 163 -6.94 -33.14 34.84
N GLU A 164 -6.54 -33.56 36.03
CA GLU A 164 -5.33 -34.37 36.21
C GLU A 164 -5.57 -35.83 35.86
N GLU A 165 -4.49 -36.57 35.56
CA GLU A 165 -4.52 -38.01 35.27
C GLU A 165 -5.25 -38.82 36.35
N SER A 166 -5.10 -38.43 37.62
CA SER A 166 -5.81 -39.03 38.75
C SER A 166 -7.34 -38.88 38.63
N MET A 167 -7.81 -37.72 38.18
CA MET A 167 -9.23 -37.44 37.94
C MET A 167 -9.73 -38.18 36.69
N PHE A 168 -8.91 -38.31 35.66
CA PHE A 168 -9.22 -39.09 34.46
C PHE A 168 -9.40 -40.58 34.79
N ARG A 169 -8.50 -41.17 35.60
CA ARG A 169 -8.63 -42.57 36.05
C ARG A 169 -9.86 -42.80 36.90
N LEU A 170 -10.25 -41.81 37.70
CA LEU A 170 -11.47 -41.89 38.51
C LEU A 170 -12.75 -41.65 37.69
N SER A 171 -12.63 -41.11 36.47
CA SER A 171 -13.78 -40.81 35.61
C SER A 171 -14.60 -42.08 35.32
N ALA A 172 -15.92 -41.94 35.33
CA ALA A 172 -16.84 -43.01 34.98
C ALA A 172 -16.56 -43.59 33.57
N LEU A 173 -16.04 -42.77 32.66
CA LEU A 173 -15.63 -43.24 31.33
C LEU A 173 -14.45 -44.22 31.39
N TYR A 174 -13.48 -43.98 32.26
CA TYR A 174 -12.33 -44.87 32.45
C TYR A 174 -12.76 -46.18 33.10
N GLN A 175 -13.64 -46.12 34.10
CA GLN A 175 -14.17 -47.29 34.80
C GLN A 175 -15.01 -48.19 33.87
N ASN A 176 -15.86 -47.60 33.04
CA ASN A 176 -16.73 -48.35 32.13
C ASN A 176 -15.96 -48.99 30.95
N ASN A 177 -14.82 -48.43 30.57
CA ASN A 177 -13.97 -49.00 29.50
C ASN A 177 -13.00 -50.07 30.02
N GLY A 178 -12.73 -50.10 31.33
CA GLY A 178 -11.87 -51.12 31.96
C GLY A 178 -12.58 -52.46 32.18
N THR A 179 -13.91 -52.52 32.10
CA THR A 179 -14.69 -53.77 32.26
C THR A 179 -14.88 -54.55 30.96
N THR A 180 -14.45 -54.00 29.81
CA THR A 180 -14.67 -54.61 28.49
C THR A 180 -13.55 -55.55 28.04
N THR A 181 -12.51 -55.75 28.86
CA THR A 181 -11.38 -56.64 28.55
C THR A 181 -11.12 -57.56 29.73
N GLU A 182 -11.88 -58.66 29.81
CA GLU A 182 -11.41 -59.98 30.29
C GLU A 182 -12.50 -61.07 30.16
N ASP A 183 -13.79 -60.70 30.04
CA ASP A 183 -14.90 -61.68 29.94
C ASP A 183 -15.41 -61.97 28.50
N THR A 184 -14.91 -61.29 27.46
CA THR A 184 -15.44 -61.42 26.08
C THR A 184 -14.57 -62.25 25.11
N LEU A 185 -13.59 -63.01 25.60
CA LEU A 185 -12.80 -63.93 24.75
C LEU A 185 -13.37 -65.35 24.62
N ASN A 186 -14.45 -65.69 25.34
CA ASN A 186 -15.07 -67.02 25.26
C ASN A 186 -16.37 -67.09 24.43
N ASP A 187 -16.91 -65.95 23.97
CA ASP A 187 -18.23 -65.92 23.31
C ASP A 187 -18.19 -65.55 21.80
N VAL A 188 -17.02 -65.44 21.17
CA VAL A 188 -16.91 -64.98 19.77
C VAL A 188 -16.89 -66.12 18.73
N GLU A 189 -16.93 -67.40 19.11
CA GLU A 189 -16.98 -68.50 18.13
C GLU A 189 -18.39 -68.88 17.61
N ASN A 190 -19.47 -68.23 18.04
CA ASN A 190 -20.83 -68.63 17.65
C ASN A 190 -21.75 -67.49 17.17
N ALA A 191 -21.21 -66.49 16.46
CA ALA A 191 -22.07 -65.49 15.81
C ALA A 191 -21.48 -64.89 14.53
N ASP A 192 -20.79 -65.68 13.71
CA ASP A 192 -20.60 -65.34 12.30
C ASP A 192 -21.85 -65.75 11.52
N ASN A 193 -22.71 -64.77 11.23
CA ASN A 193 -23.49 -64.58 9.99
C ASN A 193 -24.80 -63.83 10.27
N ASN A 194 -24.75 -62.49 10.28
CA ASN A 194 -25.61 -61.63 9.45
C ASN A 194 -25.48 -60.16 9.85
N MET A 195 -25.68 -59.30 8.85
CA MET A 195 -25.80 -57.83 8.91
C MET A 195 -24.48 -57.04 8.78
N ILE A 196 -23.91 -57.12 7.59
CA ILE A 196 -23.34 -55.93 6.93
C ILE A 196 -24.54 -55.13 6.42
N GLU A 197 -24.75 -53.91 6.91
CA GLU A 197 -24.94 -52.70 6.08
C GLU A 197 -25.33 -51.48 6.95
N ASP A 198 -24.77 -50.34 6.56
CA ASP A 198 -25.21 -48.97 6.84
C ASP A 198 -24.93 -48.30 8.19
N ALA A 199 -23.71 -47.75 8.32
CA ALA A 199 -23.51 -46.32 8.59
C ALA A 199 -22.02 -45.93 8.49
N LYS A 200 -21.55 -45.63 7.27
CA LYS A 200 -20.34 -44.83 7.08
C LYS A 200 -20.65 -43.38 7.49
N VAL A 201 -20.39 -43.02 8.75
CA VAL A 201 -20.24 -41.61 9.12
C VAL A 201 -18.77 -41.25 9.00
N ASN A 202 -18.53 -40.51 7.93
CA ASN A 202 -17.31 -39.79 7.59
C ASN A 202 -16.91 -38.84 8.74
N ILE A 203 -15.98 -39.26 9.59
CA ILE A 203 -15.32 -38.37 10.55
C ILE A 203 -14.34 -37.53 9.75
N GLY A 204 -14.81 -36.36 9.33
CA GLY A 204 -14.00 -35.33 8.70
C GLY A 204 -12.91 -34.87 9.67
N TYR A 205 -11.67 -35.16 9.33
CA TYR A 205 -10.48 -34.53 9.88
C TYR A 205 -10.50 -33.04 9.49
N HIS A 206 -10.80 -32.16 10.44
CA HIS A 206 -10.63 -30.73 10.28
C HIS A 206 -10.15 -30.11 11.60
N LEU A 207 -8.86 -30.25 11.88
CA LEU A 207 -7.93 -29.18 12.26
C LEU A 207 -6.60 -29.81 12.72
N SER A 208 -5.62 -29.82 11.82
CA SER A 208 -4.21 -29.82 12.21
C SER A 208 -3.64 -28.52 11.66
N LEU A 209 -3.72 -27.44 12.44
CA LEU A 209 -2.74 -26.37 12.36
C LEU A 209 -1.65 -26.75 13.35
N ASP A 210 -0.49 -27.14 12.81
CA ASP A 210 0.74 -27.20 13.59
C ASP A 210 1.09 -25.80 14.13
N PRO A 211 1.65 -25.71 15.35
CA PRO A 211 2.19 -24.46 15.86
C PRO A 211 3.55 -24.20 15.21
N LEU A 212 3.69 -23.09 14.49
CA LEU A 212 5.00 -22.54 14.17
C LEU A 212 5.58 -21.88 15.44
N PRO A 213 6.82 -22.21 15.85
CA PRO A 213 7.52 -21.45 16.86
C PRO A 213 7.97 -20.10 16.30
N GLU A 214 7.88 -19.10 17.17
CA GLU A 214 8.36 -17.73 17.05
C GLU A 214 9.88 -17.66 16.76
N ASP A 215 10.28 -16.49 16.25
CA ASP A 215 11.63 -15.94 16.15
C ASP A 215 12.51 -16.36 14.96
N VAL A 216 12.36 -15.61 13.86
CA VAL A 216 13.53 -15.02 13.19
C VAL A 216 13.31 -13.51 13.13
N GLN A 217 14.11 -12.83 13.94
CA GLN A 217 14.34 -11.40 13.91
C GLN A 217 14.85 -10.93 12.53
N GLU A 218 14.58 -9.66 12.27
CA GLU A 218 15.41 -8.76 11.47
C GLU A 218 15.38 -8.84 9.93
N SER A 219 15.40 -7.63 9.35
CA SER A 219 15.72 -7.24 7.97
C SER A 219 14.65 -7.43 6.90
N PHE A 220 13.67 -6.52 6.81
CA PHE A 220 13.11 -6.10 5.50
C PHE A 220 12.37 -4.74 5.56
N LEU A 221 12.84 -3.82 6.39
CA LEU A 221 12.38 -2.42 6.44
C LEU A 221 13.56 -1.52 6.06
N ASP A 222 13.97 -1.61 4.80
CA ASP A 222 14.72 -0.57 4.09
C ASP A 222 14.45 -0.76 2.60
N LEU A 223 13.54 0.04 2.07
CA LEU A 223 13.38 0.27 0.64
C LEU A 223 13.14 1.76 0.49
N ASP A 224 14.24 2.45 0.22
CA ASP A 224 14.38 3.87 -0.04
C ASP A 224 13.28 4.39 -0.96
N LEU A 225 12.68 5.51 -0.57
CA LEU A 225 11.73 6.28 -1.36
C LEU A 225 12.18 7.73 -1.51
N ASP A 226 13.48 7.94 -1.63
CA ASP A 226 14.11 9.19 -2.07
C ASP A 226 14.82 8.93 -3.41
N ASP A 227 14.03 8.87 -4.49
CA ASP A 227 14.39 9.34 -5.85
C ASP A 227 13.31 8.88 -6.84
N LEU A 228 12.26 9.69 -7.01
CA LEU A 228 11.63 9.98 -8.32
C LEU A 228 10.70 11.20 -8.27
#